data_AF-A0A936ULT3-F1
#
_entry.id   AF-A0A936ULT3-F1
#
_cell.length_a   1.000
_cell.length_b   1.000
_cell.length_c   1.000
_cell.angle_alpha   90.00
_cell.angle_beta   90.00
_cell.angle_gamma   90.00
#
_symmetry.space_group_name_H-M   'P 1'
#
loop_
_entity.id
_entity.type
_entity.pdbx_description
1 polymer ?
#
loop_
_entity_poly.entity_id
_entity_poly.type
_entity_poly.pdbx_seq_one_letter_code
_entity_poly.pdbx_strand_id
1 'polypeptide(L)'
;MTGPPDRLAPAAVIWRDGVLRSVHFDDIYHSPADGLGETRHVFIAGNRLPERWRSLRAGEGFVIGETGFGSGLNLLVAGSLWLASAPETAVLHYVSAEKYPLAHGDFEQALAQWPAFAALAAELARSYPPPIPGCHRLVLAGGRIQLTLLLGDAVAMLNQLRAADHPSVGHPAEPRVDAWFLDGFAPARNPDMWRPELFAELAALSRAGTSFATFTAAGAVRRGLLDAGFAVAKAPGHGSKRDMLRGEFLALPAPAETAAPPPRRRRPACAPWHVGAQAYGTGRGTAAIIGAGIAGCTSARVLAERGWQVTLYDRAAIASGASGNPQGVLYPRLTADTSAFGAINLAALLFAQNYYREYWQAGLGSACGVLLLPETAPHAEQLRRIAARHPATIARLVAAPELAASAGLALAADCGLLLPGLGWLDPAAVCRRLAGHPRITLGCAEIVALARHDTGGWQLEDTRGANHRAP
;
A
#
# COMPACT_ATOMS: atom_id res chain seq x y z
N MET A 1 -16.14 -18.60 -21.41
CA MET A 1 -16.51 -18.43 -20.00
C MET A 1 -15.46 -17.56 -19.33
N THR A 2 -15.66 -16.24 -19.37
CA THR A 2 -14.80 -15.27 -18.70
C THR A 2 -15.13 -15.31 -17.21
N GLY A 3 -14.14 -15.59 -16.36
CA GLY A 3 -14.30 -15.53 -14.91
C GLY A 3 -14.79 -14.15 -14.43
N PRO A 4 -15.25 -14.03 -13.17
CA PRO A 4 -15.67 -12.74 -12.64
C PRO A 4 -14.53 -11.72 -12.80
N PRO A 5 -14.81 -10.50 -13.29
CA PRO A 5 -13.83 -9.52 -13.81
C PRO A 5 -12.77 -8.98 -12.83
N ASP A 6 -12.72 -9.50 -11.60
CA ASP A 6 -12.02 -8.89 -10.46
C ASP A 6 -11.05 -9.83 -9.73
N ARG A 7 -10.72 -10.98 -10.31
CA ARG A 7 -9.66 -11.85 -9.77
C ARG A 7 -8.46 -11.81 -10.70
N LEU A 8 -7.30 -11.39 -10.17
CA LEU A 8 -6.06 -11.68 -10.86
C LEU A 8 -5.81 -13.17 -10.73
N ALA A 9 -5.49 -13.83 -11.84
CA ALA A 9 -4.95 -15.17 -11.77
C ALA A 9 -3.57 -15.06 -11.07
N PRO A 10 -3.32 -15.84 -10.00
CA PRO A 10 -1.98 -15.96 -9.47
C PRO A 10 -0.99 -16.36 -10.58
N ALA A 11 0.27 -15.98 -10.44
CA ALA A 11 1.30 -16.43 -11.35
C ALA A 11 1.35 -17.97 -11.41
N ALA A 12 1.28 -18.52 -12.62
CA ALA A 12 1.55 -19.93 -12.85
C ALA A 12 3.08 -20.15 -12.77
N VAL A 13 3.52 -20.89 -11.76
CA VAL A 13 4.94 -21.09 -11.47
C VAL A 13 5.32 -22.56 -11.33
N ILE A 14 6.60 -22.85 -11.58
CA ILE A 14 7.20 -24.17 -11.34
C ILE A 14 8.47 -23.96 -10.52
N TRP A 15 8.64 -24.79 -9.49
CA TRP A 15 9.88 -24.92 -8.74
C TRP A 15 10.75 -26.01 -9.36
N ARG A 16 11.98 -25.69 -9.74
CA ARG A 16 12.99 -26.67 -10.20
C ARG A 16 14.30 -26.39 -9.50
N ASP A 17 14.83 -27.38 -8.78
CA ASP A 17 16.11 -27.28 -8.06
C ASP A 17 16.19 -26.04 -7.13
N GLY A 18 15.08 -25.70 -6.49
CA GLY A 18 14.96 -24.52 -5.62
C GLY A 18 14.78 -23.18 -6.36
N VAL A 19 14.77 -23.16 -7.69
CA VAL A 19 14.57 -21.97 -8.51
C VAL A 19 13.10 -21.80 -8.86
N LEU A 20 12.56 -20.61 -8.60
CA LEU A 20 11.19 -20.24 -8.98
C LEU A 20 11.15 -19.73 -10.43
N ARG A 21 10.35 -20.41 -11.26
CA ARG A 21 10.20 -20.10 -12.69
C ARG A 21 8.76 -19.73 -13.03
N SER A 22 8.58 -18.67 -13.83
CA SER A 22 7.29 -18.36 -14.43
C SER A 22 7.02 -19.26 -15.63
N VAL A 23 5.86 -19.91 -15.64
CA VAL A 23 5.38 -20.67 -16.80
C VAL A 23 5.03 -19.74 -17.94
N HIS A 24 4.38 -18.62 -17.63
CA HIS A 24 3.86 -17.69 -18.64
C HIS A 24 4.97 -17.01 -19.44
N PHE A 25 6.06 -16.62 -18.77
CA PHE A 25 7.17 -15.92 -19.39
C PHE A 25 8.36 -16.83 -19.73
N ASP A 26 8.29 -18.11 -19.35
CA ASP A 26 9.33 -19.12 -19.57
C ASP A 26 10.71 -18.66 -19.07
N ASP A 27 10.73 -18.01 -17.90
CA ASP A 27 11.91 -17.35 -17.33
C ASP A 27 11.89 -17.42 -15.79
N ILE A 28 13.05 -17.25 -15.16
CA ILE A 28 13.20 -17.30 -13.70
C ILE A 28 12.93 -15.95 -13.07
N TYR A 29 12.45 -15.91 -11.82
CA TYR A 29 12.32 -14.65 -11.08
C TYR A 29 13.68 -14.14 -10.65
N HIS A 30 14.43 -14.96 -9.91
CA HIS A 30 15.82 -14.70 -9.53
C HIS A 30 16.59 -16.02 -9.43
N SER A 31 17.91 -15.93 -9.62
CA SER A 31 18.82 -17.04 -9.29
C SER A 31 18.99 -17.13 -7.77
N PRO A 32 18.80 -18.28 -7.11
CA PRO A 32 19.07 -18.41 -5.67
C PRO A 32 20.54 -18.18 -5.31
N ALA A 33 21.46 -18.54 -6.23
CA ALA A 33 22.90 -18.41 -6.00
C ALA A 33 23.43 -16.97 -6.19
N ASP A 34 22.78 -16.19 -7.07
CA ASP A 34 23.34 -14.90 -7.52
C ASP A 34 22.34 -13.72 -7.46
N GLY A 35 21.06 -13.98 -7.20
CA GLY A 35 19.99 -12.98 -7.21
C GLY A 35 20.24 -11.84 -6.22
N LEU A 36 20.78 -12.14 -5.04
CA LEU A 36 21.17 -11.12 -4.07
C LEU A 36 22.29 -10.20 -4.60
N GLY A 37 23.29 -10.78 -5.27
CA GLY A 37 24.38 -10.03 -5.89
C GLY A 37 23.86 -9.13 -7.00
N GLU A 38 23.02 -9.69 -7.87
CA GLU A 38 22.39 -8.98 -8.98
C GLU A 38 21.53 -7.80 -8.49
N THR A 39 20.64 -8.01 -7.52
CA THR A 39 19.82 -6.92 -6.96
C THR A 39 20.68 -5.82 -6.35
N ARG A 40 21.74 -6.18 -5.61
CA ARG A 40 22.68 -5.21 -5.02
C ARG A 40 23.42 -4.41 -6.09
N HIS A 41 23.88 -5.06 -7.16
CA HIS A 41 24.62 -4.41 -8.24
C HIS A 41 23.72 -3.53 -9.10
N VAL A 42 22.62 -4.09 -9.60
CA VAL A 42 21.73 -3.43 -10.57
C VAL A 42 20.91 -2.34 -9.90
N PHE A 43 20.14 -2.68 -8.87
CA PHE A 43 19.11 -1.78 -8.35
C PHE A 43 19.62 -0.90 -7.22
N ILE A 44 20.38 -1.46 -6.27
CA ILE A 44 20.91 -0.69 -5.13
C ILE A 44 22.05 0.23 -5.56
N ALA A 45 23.12 -0.32 -6.13
CA ALA A 45 24.28 0.46 -6.56
C ALA A 45 23.98 1.28 -7.83
N GLY A 46 23.20 0.74 -8.77
CA GLY A 46 22.78 1.47 -9.97
C GLY A 46 22.01 2.77 -9.69
N ASN A 47 21.28 2.83 -8.56
CA ASN A 47 20.60 4.05 -8.10
C ASN A 47 21.36 4.83 -7.01
N ARG A 48 22.55 4.38 -6.61
CA ARG A 48 23.37 4.99 -5.53
C ARG A 48 22.61 5.14 -4.22
N LEU A 49 21.81 4.14 -3.86
CA LEU A 49 20.93 4.21 -2.69
C LEU A 49 21.69 4.39 -1.37
N PRO A 50 22.79 3.67 -1.09
CA PRO A 50 23.52 3.85 0.17
C PRO A 50 24.00 5.29 0.39
N GLU A 51 24.52 5.94 -0.65
CA GLU A 51 25.03 7.32 -0.58
C GLU A 51 23.87 8.30 -0.35
N ARG A 52 22.78 8.14 -1.11
CA ARG A 52 21.60 9.01 -1.00
C ARG A 52 20.94 8.89 0.36
N TRP A 53 20.82 7.70 0.93
CA TRP A 53 20.15 7.50 2.21
C TRP A 53 20.95 8.01 3.39
N ARG A 54 22.29 7.92 3.36
CA ARG A 54 23.14 8.55 4.38
C ARG A 54 23.05 10.07 4.38
N SER A 55 22.70 10.66 3.23
CA SER A 55 22.52 12.12 3.10
C SER A 55 21.14 12.63 3.53
N LEU A 56 20.20 11.73 3.82
CA LEU A 56 18.85 12.11 4.25
C LEU A 56 18.88 12.75 5.63
N ARG A 57 18.01 13.74 5.83
CA ARG A 57 17.77 14.35 7.14
C ARG A 57 16.76 13.53 7.94
N ALA A 58 16.80 13.68 9.26
CA ALA A 58 15.84 13.04 10.15
C ALA A 58 14.40 13.46 9.78
N GLY A 59 13.55 12.48 9.46
CA GLY A 59 12.14 12.69 9.13
C GLY A 59 11.86 12.87 7.64
N GLU A 60 12.89 12.84 6.79
CA GLU A 60 12.70 12.78 5.34
C GLU A 60 12.20 11.40 4.88
N GLY A 61 11.48 11.38 3.77
CA GLY A 61 11.07 10.16 3.10
C GLY A 61 11.93 9.91 1.87
N PHE A 62 11.97 8.65 1.43
CA PHE A 62 12.53 8.27 0.14
C PHE A 62 11.54 7.38 -0.60
N VAL A 63 11.35 7.59 -1.90
CA VAL A 63 10.36 6.87 -2.69
C VAL A 63 11.04 6.00 -3.76
N ILE A 64 10.88 4.68 -3.64
CA ILE A 64 11.24 3.73 -4.71
C ILE A 64 9.98 3.37 -5.48
N GLY A 65 10.04 3.48 -6.81
CA GLY A 65 9.05 2.89 -7.71
C GLY A 65 9.60 1.62 -8.37
N GLU A 66 8.77 0.58 -8.52
CA GLU A 66 9.12 -0.70 -9.15
C GLU A 66 8.02 -1.14 -10.12
N THR A 67 8.43 -1.76 -11.24
CA THR A 67 7.52 -2.14 -12.34
C THR A 67 7.12 -3.62 -12.34
N GLY A 68 7.75 -4.45 -11.51
CA GLY A 68 7.42 -5.86 -11.32
C GLY A 68 7.90 -6.34 -9.95
N PHE A 69 6.96 -6.61 -9.04
CA PHE A 69 7.27 -6.98 -7.65
C PHE A 69 7.88 -8.40 -7.55
N GLY A 70 7.38 -9.32 -8.38
CA GLY A 70 7.84 -10.69 -8.46
C GLY A 70 7.81 -11.41 -7.11
N SER A 71 8.98 -11.88 -6.66
CA SER A 71 9.14 -12.56 -5.37
C SER A 71 9.39 -11.61 -4.20
N GLY A 72 9.44 -10.30 -4.43
CA GLY A 72 9.72 -9.30 -3.40
C GLY A 72 11.19 -9.18 -3.00
N LEU A 73 12.13 -9.83 -3.71
CA LEU A 73 13.56 -9.80 -3.37
C LEU A 73 14.13 -8.36 -3.34
N ASN A 74 13.79 -7.54 -4.32
CA ASN A 74 14.27 -6.15 -4.38
C ASN A 74 13.84 -5.35 -3.16
N LEU A 75 12.60 -5.52 -2.70
CA LEU A 75 12.10 -4.93 -1.45
C LEU A 75 12.86 -5.46 -0.22
N LEU A 76 13.13 -6.76 -0.12
CA LEU A 76 13.87 -7.31 1.02
C LEU A 76 15.29 -6.72 1.10
N VAL A 77 15.99 -6.64 -0.04
CA VAL A 77 17.36 -6.09 -0.10
C VAL A 77 17.36 -4.60 0.19
N ALA A 78 16.50 -3.83 -0.47
CA ALA A 78 16.41 -2.38 -0.27
C ALA A 78 15.93 -2.04 1.14
N GLY A 79 14.91 -2.74 1.64
CA GLY A 79 14.35 -2.57 2.97
C GLY A 79 15.35 -2.92 4.08
N SER A 80 16.07 -4.03 3.95
CA SER A 80 17.13 -4.39 4.91
C SER A 80 18.24 -3.35 4.95
N LEU A 81 18.71 -2.88 3.77
CA LEU A 81 19.69 -1.80 3.70
C LEU A 81 19.15 -0.49 4.30
N TRP A 82 17.89 -0.16 4.06
CA TRP A 82 17.25 1.04 4.59
C TRP A 82 17.26 1.04 6.12
N LEU A 83 16.82 -0.06 6.73
CA LEU A 83 16.81 -0.21 8.18
C LEU A 83 18.23 -0.12 8.79
N ALA A 84 19.25 -0.54 8.05
CA ALA A 84 20.64 -0.50 8.50
C ALA A 84 21.34 0.86 8.29
N SER A 85 20.88 1.71 7.35
CA SER A 85 21.66 2.87 6.89
C SER A 85 20.92 4.21 6.89
N ALA A 86 19.58 4.22 6.84
CA ALA A 86 18.80 5.45 6.81
C ALA A 86 18.53 5.98 8.24
N PRO A 87 18.41 7.31 8.43
CA PRO A 87 18.10 7.91 9.73
C PRO A 87 16.89 7.28 10.41
N GLU A 88 16.92 7.15 11.74
CA GLU A 88 15.92 6.36 12.48
C GLU A 88 14.47 6.82 12.26
N THR A 89 14.26 8.11 12.03
CA THR A 89 12.93 8.68 11.81
C THR A 89 12.55 8.82 10.33
N ALA A 90 13.41 8.38 9.40
CA ALA A 90 13.12 8.43 7.97
C ALA A 90 12.20 7.27 7.54
N VAL A 91 11.37 7.50 6.53
CA VAL A 91 10.44 6.47 6.01
C VAL A 91 10.74 6.12 4.56
N LEU A 92 10.87 4.83 4.26
CA LEU A 92 10.92 4.34 2.90
C LEU A 92 9.50 4.11 2.39
N HIS A 93 9.14 4.80 1.32
CA HIS A 93 7.95 4.48 0.54
C HIS A 93 8.36 3.61 -0.64
N TYR A 94 7.82 2.40 -0.71
CA TYR A 94 8.09 1.47 -1.78
C TYR A 94 6.81 1.24 -2.56
N VAL A 95 6.79 1.56 -3.85
CA VAL A 95 5.62 1.45 -4.71
C VAL A 95 5.94 0.46 -5.81
N SER A 96 5.24 -0.68 -5.86
CA SER A 96 5.49 -1.69 -6.89
C SER A 96 4.23 -2.09 -7.61
N ALA A 97 4.31 -2.23 -8.93
CA ALA A 97 3.28 -2.89 -9.71
C ALA A 97 3.55 -4.40 -9.81
N GLU A 98 2.48 -5.20 -9.86
CA GLU A 98 2.56 -6.64 -10.14
C GLU A 98 1.28 -7.13 -10.82
N LYS A 99 1.42 -7.71 -12.02
CA LYS A 99 0.29 -8.17 -12.82
C LYS A 99 -0.10 -9.61 -12.49
N TYR A 100 0.87 -10.42 -12.10
CA TYR A 100 0.70 -11.85 -11.79
C TYR A 100 1.26 -12.12 -10.39
N PRO A 101 0.56 -11.69 -9.32
CA PRO A 101 1.03 -11.94 -7.96
C PRO A 101 1.21 -13.44 -7.71
N LEU A 102 2.29 -13.84 -7.03
CA LEU A 102 2.48 -15.22 -6.60
C LEU A 102 1.34 -15.66 -5.68
N ALA A 103 0.99 -16.94 -5.71
CA ALA A 103 0.13 -17.51 -4.67
C ALA A 103 0.85 -17.43 -3.32
N HIS A 104 0.09 -17.32 -2.22
CA HIS A 104 0.67 -17.07 -0.89
C HIS A 104 1.75 -18.09 -0.51
N GLY A 105 1.51 -19.39 -0.74
CA GLY A 105 2.49 -20.44 -0.43
C GLY A 105 3.76 -20.34 -1.28
N ASP A 106 3.64 -20.05 -2.58
CA ASP A 106 4.81 -19.82 -3.45
C ASP A 106 5.57 -18.56 -3.04
N PHE A 107 4.87 -17.51 -2.63
CA PHE A 107 5.48 -16.27 -2.14
C PHE A 107 6.26 -16.51 -0.84
N GLU A 108 5.68 -17.22 0.12
CA GLU A 108 6.36 -17.63 1.37
C GLU A 108 7.62 -18.45 1.09
N GLN A 109 7.51 -19.44 0.20
CA GLN A 109 8.66 -20.26 -0.19
C GLN A 109 9.73 -19.43 -0.92
N ALA A 110 9.35 -18.44 -1.73
CA ALA A 110 10.28 -17.54 -2.39
C ALA A 110 11.04 -16.64 -1.42
N LEU A 111 10.35 -16.10 -0.41
CA LEU A 111 10.98 -15.30 0.63
C LEU A 111 11.90 -16.14 1.53
N ALA A 112 11.54 -17.39 1.82
CA ALA A 112 12.31 -18.30 2.67
C ALA A 112 13.71 -18.65 2.12
N GLN A 113 13.95 -18.46 0.82
CA GLN A 113 15.28 -18.61 0.20
C GLN A 113 16.30 -17.59 0.72
N TRP A 114 15.86 -16.53 1.39
CA TRP A 114 16.70 -15.42 1.82
C TRP A 114 16.75 -15.28 3.35
N PRO A 115 17.39 -16.22 4.06
CA PRO A 115 17.41 -16.25 5.53
C PRO A 115 18.04 -14.99 6.15
N ALA A 116 18.92 -14.30 5.41
CA ALA A 116 19.50 -13.02 5.82
C ALA A 116 18.43 -11.93 6.08
N PHE A 117 17.23 -12.09 5.54
CA PHE A 117 16.12 -11.14 5.66
C PHE A 117 14.92 -11.72 6.42
N ALA A 118 15.10 -12.80 7.18
CA ALA A 118 14.01 -13.59 7.76
C ALA A 118 12.95 -12.77 8.52
N ALA A 119 13.35 -11.77 9.31
CA ALA A 119 12.40 -10.94 10.06
C ALA A 119 11.48 -10.12 9.13
N LEU A 120 12.07 -9.41 8.16
CA LEU A 120 11.32 -8.61 7.19
C LEU A 120 10.51 -9.49 6.23
N ALA A 121 11.08 -10.63 5.82
CA ALA A 121 10.41 -11.64 5.01
C ALA A 121 9.16 -12.20 5.72
N ALA A 122 9.27 -12.54 7.00
CA ALA A 122 8.15 -13.05 7.78
C ALA A 122 7.04 -12.00 7.97
N GLU A 123 7.39 -10.72 8.09
CA GLU A 123 6.40 -9.64 8.15
C GLU A 123 5.72 -9.42 6.80
N LEU A 124 6.50 -9.40 5.71
CA LEU A 124 6.00 -9.25 4.35
C LEU A 124 5.07 -10.40 3.96
N ALA A 125 5.47 -11.65 4.19
CA ALA A 125 4.66 -12.84 3.95
C ALA A 125 3.30 -12.76 4.65
N ARG A 126 3.32 -12.44 5.95
CA ARG A 126 2.13 -12.40 6.81
C ARG A 126 1.13 -11.30 6.42
N SER A 127 1.58 -10.27 5.73
CA SER A 127 0.75 -9.14 5.29
C SER A 127 0.44 -9.17 3.79
N TYR A 128 1.00 -10.13 3.05
CA TYR A 128 0.88 -10.22 1.60
C TYR A 128 -0.60 -10.36 1.17
N PRO A 129 -1.09 -9.47 0.28
CA PRO A 129 -2.50 -9.43 -0.03
C PRO A 129 -2.92 -10.61 -0.94
N PRO A 130 -4.20 -11.02 -0.87
CA PRO A 130 -4.77 -11.92 -1.87
C PRO A 130 -4.73 -11.27 -3.27
N PRO A 131 -4.81 -12.08 -4.36
CA PRO A 131 -4.66 -11.63 -5.75
C PRO A 131 -5.90 -10.88 -6.26
N ILE A 132 -6.15 -9.71 -5.67
CA ILE A 132 -7.27 -8.82 -5.97
C ILE A 132 -6.70 -7.56 -6.62
N PRO A 133 -7.20 -7.14 -7.79
CA PRO A 133 -6.76 -5.92 -8.44
C PRO A 133 -6.85 -4.69 -7.54
N GLY A 134 -5.91 -3.76 -7.69
CA GLY A 134 -5.94 -2.46 -7.03
C GLY A 134 -4.77 -2.21 -6.10
N CYS A 135 -4.93 -1.24 -5.20
CA CYS A 135 -3.88 -0.72 -4.35
C CYS A 135 -3.94 -1.33 -2.94
N HIS A 136 -2.86 -1.98 -2.53
CA HIS A 136 -2.72 -2.60 -1.21
C HIS A 136 -1.59 -1.93 -0.42
N ARG A 137 -1.92 -1.40 0.76
CA ARG A 137 -0.95 -0.72 1.63
C ARG A 137 -0.51 -1.65 2.76
N LEU A 138 0.78 -1.92 2.82
CA LEU A 138 1.42 -2.72 3.87
C LEU A 138 2.38 -1.82 4.66
N VAL A 139 2.28 -1.92 5.99
CA VAL A 139 3.15 -1.22 6.93
C VAL A 139 4.11 -2.25 7.49
N LEU A 140 5.41 -2.06 7.25
CA LEU A 140 6.46 -3.01 7.62
C LEU A 140 7.50 -2.35 8.54
N ALA A 141 8.21 -3.17 9.31
CA ALA A 141 9.31 -2.78 10.19
C ALA A 141 8.93 -1.61 11.11
N GLY A 142 7.79 -1.72 11.80
CA GLY A 142 7.29 -0.68 12.71
C GLY A 142 6.97 0.64 12.02
N GLY A 143 6.66 0.61 10.72
CA GLY A 143 6.30 1.79 9.92
C GLY A 143 7.45 2.49 9.22
N ARG A 144 8.69 2.00 9.38
CA ARG A 144 9.87 2.49 8.65
C ARG A 144 9.81 2.21 7.15
N ILE A 145 9.03 1.20 6.75
CA ILE A 145 8.81 0.83 5.36
C ILE A 145 7.30 0.82 5.08
N GLN A 146 6.88 1.56 4.07
CA GLN A 146 5.51 1.70 3.62
C GLN A 146 5.41 1.16 2.20
N LEU A 147 4.98 -0.09 2.05
CA LEU A 147 4.79 -0.73 0.76
C LEU A 147 3.38 -0.41 0.22
N THR A 148 3.32 0.13 -0.99
CA THR A 148 2.12 0.20 -1.82
C THR A 148 2.28 -0.81 -2.95
N LEU A 149 1.62 -1.96 -2.83
CA LEU A 149 1.60 -2.99 -3.85
C LEU A 149 0.37 -2.79 -4.75
N LEU A 150 0.62 -2.48 -6.02
CA LEU A 150 -0.40 -2.24 -7.02
C LEU A 150 -0.59 -3.50 -7.85
N LEU A 151 -1.66 -4.23 -7.56
CA LEU A 151 -1.96 -5.47 -8.24
C LEU A 151 -2.75 -5.18 -9.52
N GLY A 152 -2.11 -5.37 -10.68
CA GLY A 152 -2.66 -5.07 -12.00
C GLY A 152 -1.58 -4.76 -13.05
N ASP A 153 -2.02 -4.38 -14.26
CA ASP A 153 -1.09 -3.91 -15.30
C ASP A 153 -0.37 -2.63 -14.85
N ALA A 154 0.96 -2.59 -14.97
CA ALA A 154 1.79 -1.51 -14.44
C ALA A 154 1.42 -0.13 -14.98
N VAL A 155 1.10 -0.01 -16.28
CA VAL A 155 0.70 1.29 -16.87
C VAL A 155 -0.63 1.73 -16.28
N ALA A 156 -1.62 0.83 -16.24
CA ALA A 156 -2.92 1.16 -15.67
C ALA A 156 -2.83 1.56 -14.19
N MET A 157 -2.04 0.84 -13.41
CA MET A 157 -1.87 1.08 -11.97
C MET A 157 -1.09 2.38 -11.69
N LEU A 158 0.02 2.61 -12.38
CA LEU A 158 0.80 3.85 -12.22
C LEU A 158 0.02 5.07 -12.70
N ASN A 159 -0.80 4.93 -13.75
CA ASN A 159 -1.69 5.99 -14.22
C ASN A 159 -2.74 6.37 -13.15
N GLN A 160 -3.38 5.38 -12.54
CA GLN A 160 -4.33 5.60 -11.43
C GLN A 160 -3.65 6.25 -10.24
N LEU A 161 -2.44 5.78 -9.91
CA LEU A 161 -1.65 6.34 -8.82
C LEU A 161 -1.28 7.80 -9.08
N ARG A 162 -0.84 8.13 -10.30
CA ARG A 162 -0.57 9.51 -10.72
C ARG A 162 -1.81 10.39 -10.60
N ALA A 163 -2.99 9.86 -10.95
CA ALA A 163 -4.25 10.60 -10.86
C ALA A 163 -4.74 10.79 -9.41
N ALA A 164 -4.14 10.10 -8.43
CA ALA A 164 -4.51 10.18 -7.02
C ALA A 164 -3.64 11.18 -6.25
N ASP A 165 -4.22 11.82 -5.24
CA ASP A 165 -3.50 12.67 -4.27
C ASP A 165 -2.80 11.80 -3.21
N HIS A 166 -1.97 10.84 -3.65
CA HIS A 166 -1.34 9.90 -2.76
C HIS A 166 -0.03 10.48 -2.17
N PRO A 167 0.13 10.54 -0.83
CA PRO A 167 1.23 11.25 -0.17
C PRO A 167 2.62 10.70 -0.49
N SER A 168 2.73 9.41 -0.86
CA SER A 168 4.02 8.76 -1.16
C SER A 168 4.53 8.97 -2.58
N VAL A 169 3.73 9.52 -3.49
CA VAL A 169 4.09 9.70 -4.92
C VAL A 169 3.76 11.09 -5.46
N GLY A 170 3.11 11.90 -4.63
CA GLY A 170 2.85 13.31 -4.89
C GLY A 170 1.66 13.54 -5.81
N HIS A 171 1.17 14.77 -5.78
CA HIS A 171 0.22 15.27 -6.79
C HIS A 171 0.91 15.27 -8.17
N PRO A 172 0.21 15.12 -9.31
CA PRO A 172 0.83 15.22 -10.65
C PRO A 172 1.67 16.47 -10.92
N ALA A 173 1.46 17.53 -10.13
CA ALA A 173 2.22 18.78 -10.21
C ALA A 173 3.54 18.74 -9.42
N GLU A 174 3.70 17.78 -8.51
CA GLU A 174 4.87 17.57 -7.66
C GLU A 174 5.20 16.07 -7.56
N PRO A 175 5.67 15.44 -8.64
CA PRO A 175 6.06 14.02 -8.63
C PRO A 175 7.16 13.75 -7.59
N ARG A 176 7.07 12.63 -6.88
CA ARG A 176 7.95 12.31 -5.72
C ARG A 176 8.81 11.06 -5.87
N VAL A 177 8.77 10.30 -6.97
CA VAL A 177 9.62 9.11 -7.07
C VAL A 177 11.10 9.51 -7.10
N ASP A 178 11.91 8.93 -6.22
CA ASP A 178 13.33 9.24 -6.09
C ASP A 178 14.22 8.28 -6.87
N ALA A 179 13.81 7.02 -6.99
CA ALA A 179 14.50 5.97 -7.73
C ALA A 179 13.52 4.96 -8.34
N TRP A 180 13.78 4.54 -9.58
CA TRP A 180 13.06 3.46 -10.24
C TRP A 180 13.88 2.17 -10.29
N PHE A 181 13.28 1.09 -9.83
CA PHE A 181 13.67 -0.28 -10.12
C PHE A 181 12.84 -0.74 -11.31
N LEU A 182 13.40 -0.55 -12.51
CA LEU A 182 12.74 -0.98 -13.73
C LEU A 182 13.03 -2.47 -13.93
N ASP A 183 12.27 -3.28 -13.18
CA ASP A 183 12.36 -4.73 -13.10
C ASP A 183 11.13 -5.43 -13.70
N GLY A 184 11.31 -6.71 -14.01
CA GLY A 184 10.34 -7.62 -14.60
C GLY A 184 11.02 -8.52 -15.63
N PHE A 185 10.28 -9.47 -16.21
CA PHE A 185 10.87 -10.42 -17.16
C PHE A 185 11.53 -9.73 -18.36
N ALA A 186 12.57 -10.38 -18.90
CA ALA A 186 13.41 -9.82 -19.97
C ALA A 186 12.55 -9.27 -21.13
N PRO A 187 12.95 -8.16 -21.80
CA PRO A 187 12.13 -7.55 -22.86
C PRO A 187 11.73 -8.49 -24.00
N ALA A 188 12.56 -9.48 -24.31
CA ALA A 188 12.24 -10.50 -25.31
C ALA A 188 11.16 -11.50 -24.85
N ARG A 189 10.99 -11.69 -23.54
CA ARG A 189 10.01 -12.61 -22.93
C ARG A 189 8.71 -11.91 -22.53
N ASN A 190 8.76 -10.61 -22.21
CA ASN A 190 7.59 -9.82 -21.80
C ASN A 190 7.54 -8.46 -22.52
N PRO A 191 7.49 -8.42 -23.87
CA PRO A 191 7.52 -7.16 -24.62
C PRO A 191 6.34 -6.23 -24.26
N ASP A 192 5.21 -6.80 -23.84
CA ASP A 192 4.02 -6.06 -23.46
C ASP A 192 4.30 -5.07 -22.32
N MET A 193 5.15 -5.42 -21.35
CA MET A 193 5.51 -4.50 -20.26
C MET A 193 6.38 -3.33 -20.75
N TRP A 194 7.38 -3.62 -21.59
CA TRP A 194 8.43 -2.69 -22.02
C TRP A 194 7.98 -1.79 -23.17
N ARG A 195 6.85 -1.10 -22.99
CA ARG A 195 6.19 -0.28 -24.01
C ARG A 195 6.33 1.22 -23.72
N PRO A 196 6.23 2.10 -24.75
CA PRO A 196 6.36 3.55 -24.59
C PRO A 196 5.46 4.15 -23.50
N GLU A 197 4.26 3.61 -23.32
CA GLU A 197 3.31 4.05 -22.31
C GLU A 197 3.84 3.86 -20.89
N LEU A 198 4.60 2.79 -20.64
CA LEU A 198 5.24 2.58 -19.34
C LEU A 198 6.27 3.69 -19.08
N PHE A 199 7.20 3.90 -20.02
CA PHE A 199 8.25 4.91 -19.86
C PHE A 199 7.67 6.33 -19.67
N ALA A 200 6.54 6.64 -20.34
CA ALA A 200 5.82 7.89 -20.15
C ALA A 200 5.21 8.04 -18.75
N GLU A 201 4.67 6.96 -18.17
CA GLU A 201 4.17 7.00 -16.77
C GLU A 201 5.32 7.12 -15.77
N LEU A 202 6.48 6.46 -16.00
CA LEU A 202 7.67 6.64 -15.16
C LEU A 202 8.14 8.10 -15.17
N ALA A 203 8.25 8.70 -16.37
CA ALA A 203 8.64 10.10 -16.54
C ALA A 203 7.64 11.05 -15.84
N ALA A 204 6.34 10.80 -15.98
CA ALA A 204 5.31 11.63 -15.36
C ALA A 204 5.30 11.56 -13.82
N LEU A 205 5.81 10.48 -13.24
CA LEU A 205 5.98 10.29 -11.79
C LEU A 205 7.38 10.64 -11.29
N SER A 206 8.26 11.14 -12.17
CA SER A 206 9.64 11.52 -11.87
C SER A 206 9.82 13.03 -11.78
N ARG A 207 10.77 13.46 -10.95
CA ARG A 207 11.29 14.83 -10.92
C ARG A 207 12.70 14.86 -11.48
N ALA A 208 13.21 16.04 -11.84
CA ALA A 208 14.60 16.16 -12.29
C ALA A 208 15.54 15.54 -11.24
N GLY A 209 16.43 14.65 -11.69
CA GLY A 209 17.34 13.89 -10.82
C GLY A 209 16.78 12.58 -10.25
N THR A 210 15.52 12.21 -10.53
CA THR A 210 15.00 10.87 -10.23
C THR A 210 15.83 9.83 -10.99
N SER A 211 16.49 8.92 -10.28
CA SER A 211 17.32 7.90 -10.91
C SER A 211 16.48 6.71 -11.39
N PHE A 212 17.01 5.93 -12.32
CA PHE A 212 16.52 4.59 -12.61
C PHE A 212 17.69 3.62 -12.82
N ALA A 213 17.44 2.34 -12.59
CA ALA A 213 18.31 1.25 -13.03
C ALA A 213 17.48 0.06 -13.51
N THR A 214 18.01 -0.68 -14.48
CA THR A 214 17.43 -1.91 -15.02
C THR A 214 18.52 -2.88 -15.46
N PHE A 215 18.27 -4.18 -15.31
CA PHE A 215 19.23 -5.23 -15.70
C PHE A 215 19.41 -5.33 -17.22
N THR A 216 18.45 -4.83 -18.02
CA THR A 216 18.47 -4.97 -19.48
C THR A 216 19.17 -3.81 -20.18
N ALA A 217 19.95 -4.14 -21.23
CA ALA A 217 20.56 -3.16 -22.14
C ALA A 217 19.92 -3.17 -23.54
N ALA A 218 18.69 -3.66 -23.65
CA ALA A 218 17.96 -3.74 -24.92
C ALA A 218 17.80 -2.35 -25.56
N GLY A 219 18.08 -2.27 -26.87
CA GLY A 219 18.05 -0.99 -27.61
C GLY A 219 16.68 -0.32 -27.61
N ALA A 220 15.59 -1.09 -27.63
CA ALA A 220 14.22 -0.56 -27.57
C ALA A 220 13.94 0.12 -26.21
N VAL A 221 14.36 -0.49 -25.11
CA VAL A 221 14.22 0.08 -23.75
C VAL A 221 15.05 1.36 -23.62
N ARG A 222 16.31 1.33 -24.11
CA ARG A 222 17.17 2.52 -24.11
C ARG A 222 16.53 3.69 -24.87
N ARG A 223 16.00 3.44 -26.08
CA ARG A 223 15.32 4.48 -26.88
C ARG A 223 14.07 4.98 -26.19
N GLY A 224 13.20 4.09 -25.71
CA GLY A 224 11.97 4.48 -25.02
C GLY A 224 12.21 5.35 -23.79
N LEU A 225 13.27 5.08 -23.01
CA LEU A 225 13.66 5.91 -21.87
C LEU A 225 14.22 7.28 -22.31
N LEU A 226 15.04 7.33 -23.36
CA LEU A 226 15.53 8.59 -23.93
C LEU A 226 14.35 9.45 -24.43
N ASP A 227 13.43 8.84 -25.18
CA ASP A 227 12.24 9.49 -25.72
C ASP A 227 11.29 9.99 -24.62
N ALA A 228 11.29 9.33 -23.45
CA ALA A 228 10.54 9.74 -22.28
C ALA A 228 11.21 10.86 -21.46
N GLY A 229 12.43 11.28 -21.79
CA GLY A 229 13.13 12.39 -21.13
C GLY A 229 14.19 11.98 -20.10
N PHE A 230 14.61 10.71 -20.09
CA PHE A 230 15.71 10.25 -19.24
C PHE A 230 17.08 10.40 -19.94
N ALA A 231 18.10 10.82 -19.20
CA ALA A 231 19.48 10.58 -19.59
C ALA A 231 19.82 9.10 -19.33
N VAL A 232 20.29 8.38 -20.34
CA VAL A 232 20.54 6.93 -20.25
C VAL A 232 22.01 6.60 -20.51
N ALA A 233 22.65 5.95 -19.53
CA ALA A 233 24.02 5.45 -19.62
C ALA A 233 24.05 3.92 -19.56
N LYS A 234 24.95 3.32 -20.34
CA LYS A 234 25.32 1.92 -20.15
C LYS A 234 26.28 1.79 -18.97
N ALA A 235 26.13 0.72 -18.19
CA ALA A 235 27.05 0.35 -17.12
C ALA A 235 27.35 -1.15 -17.21
N PRO A 236 28.46 -1.64 -16.60
CA PRO A 236 28.75 -3.07 -16.55
C PRO A 236 27.60 -3.83 -15.88
N GLY A 237 27.13 -4.91 -16.51
CA GLY A 237 26.12 -5.80 -15.93
C GLY A 237 26.68 -6.65 -14.78
N HIS A 238 25.80 -7.40 -14.12
CA HIS A 238 26.18 -8.32 -13.05
C HIS A 238 26.48 -9.72 -13.61
N GLY A 239 27.49 -10.39 -13.04
CA GLY A 239 27.87 -11.75 -13.42
C GLY A 239 28.24 -11.86 -14.90
N SER A 240 27.52 -12.72 -15.63
CA SER A 240 27.75 -12.95 -17.07
C SER A 240 27.12 -11.91 -17.99
N LYS A 241 26.25 -11.02 -17.46
CA LYS A 241 25.61 -9.96 -18.26
C LYS A 241 26.61 -8.84 -18.53
N ARG A 242 26.86 -8.53 -19.81
CA ARG A 242 27.85 -7.52 -20.21
C ARG A 242 27.45 -6.10 -19.83
N ASP A 243 26.23 -5.70 -20.19
CA ASP A 243 25.74 -4.34 -20.05
C ASP A 243 24.42 -4.33 -19.26
N MET A 244 24.21 -3.29 -18.46
CA MET A 244 22.93 -2.86 -17.88
C MET A 244 22.68 -1.38 -18.19
N LEU A 245 21.49 -0.85 -17.89
CA LEU A 245 21.19 0.57 -18.03
C LEU A 245 20.93 1.22 -16.68
N ARG A 246 21.42 2.45 -16.54
CA ARG A 246 21.09 3.35 -15.44
C ARG A 246 21.04 4.78 -15.95
N GLY A 247 20.41 5.66 -15.18
CA GLY A 247 20.31 7.05 -15.59
C GLY A 247 19.43 7.87 -14.67
N GLU A 248 19.09 9.07 -15.13
CA GLU A 248 18.31 10.03 -14.36
C GLU A 248 17.32 10.75 -15.26
N PHE A 249 16.15 11.07 -14.71
CA PHE A 249 15.17 11.90 -15.38
C PHE A 249 15.67 13.33 -15.47
N LEU A 250 15.63 13.92 -16.67
CA LEU A 250 16.04 15.30 -16.89
C LEU A 250 14.83 16.22 -16.85
N ALA A 251 13.96 16.08 -17.84
CA ALA A 251 12.73 16.83 -18.00
C ALA A 251 11.84 16.13 -19.03
N LEU A 252 10.55 16.44 -19.02
CA LEU A 252 9.66 15.98 -20.08
C LEU A 252 10.09 16.58 -21.43
N PRO A 253 10.05 15.82 -22.53
CA PRO A 253 10.35 16.35 -23.85
C PRO A 253 9.43 17.53 -24.18
N ALA A 254 9.98 18.58 -24.79
CA ALA A 254 9.15 19.65 -25.33
C ALA A 254 8.20 19.07 -26.40
N PRO A 255 6.92 19.45 -26.42
CA PRO A 255 6.03 19.05 -27.51
C PRO A 255 6.60 19.55 -28.84
N ALA A 256 6.74 18.66 -29.82
CA ALA A 256 7.25 19.02 -31.15
C ALA A 256 6.38 20.12 -31.77
N GLU A 257 7.00 21.21 -32.22
CA GLU A 257 6.34 22.42 -32.76
C GLU A 257 5.43 22.16 -33.98
N THR A 258 5.51 20.98 -34.60
CA THR A 258 4.78 20.61 -35.82
C THR A 258 3.62 19.64 -35.61
N ALA A 259 3.40 19.14 -34.39
CA ALA A 259 2.26 18.29 -34.11
C ALA A 259 1.00 19.15 -33.89
N ALA A 260 -0.03 18.94 -34.72
CA ALA A 260 -1.37 19.46 -34.45
C ALA A 260 -1.71 19.18 -32.97
N PRO A 261 -2.27 20.16 -32.22
CA PRO A 261 -2.51 19.99 -30.80
C PRO A 261 -3.28 18.69 -30.63
N PRO A 262 -2.75 17.71 -29.85
CA PRO A 262 -3.46 16.47 -29.65
C PRO A 262 -4.88 16.81 -29.18
N PRO A 263 -5.93 16.12 -29.68
CA PRO A 263 -7.29 16.40 -29.24
C PRO A 263 -7.23 16.40 -27.72
N ARG A 264 -7.55 17.54 -27.10
CA ARG A 264 -7.31 17.81 -25.67
C ARG A 264 -7.67 16.55 -24.90
N ARG A 265 -6.68 15.69 -24.61
CA ARG A 265 -6.90 14.54 -23.74
C ARG A 265 -7.21 15.23 -22.44
N ARG A 266 -8.51 15.25 -22.09
CA ARG A 266 -8.98 15.80 -20.83
C ARG A 266 -8.01 15.25 -19.81
N ARG A 267 -7.19 16.13 -19.23
CA ARG A 267 -6.39 15.77 -18.06
C ARG A 267 -7.36 14.97 -17.17
N PRO A 268 -7.08 13.73 -16.75
CA PRO A 268 -7.63 13.28 -15.49
C PRO A 268 -6.83 14.03 -14.41
N ALA A 269 -6.87 15.36 -14.46
CA ALA A 269 -6.67 16.16 -13.29
C ALA A 269 -7.83 15.72 -12.41
N CYS A 270 -7.51 15.36 -11.18
CA CYS A 270 -8.47 15.26 -10.09
C CYS A 270 -9.57 16.31 -10.35
N ALA A 271 -10.82 15.85 -10.50
CA ALA A 271 -11.89 16.76 -10.90
C ALA A 271 -11.86 17.98 -9.97
N PRO A 272 -12.09 19.22 -10.43
CA PRO A 272 -11.85 20.41 -9.61
C PRO A 272 -12.52 20.38 -8.22
N TRP A 273 -13.63 19.64 -8.09
CA TRP A 273 -14.36 19.42 -6.84
C TRP A 273 -13.77 18.33 -5.90
N HIS A 274 -12.76 17.59 -6.36
CA HIS A 274 -11.99 16.59 -5.60
C HIS A 274 -10.57 17.08 -5.26
N VAL A 275 -10.14 18.24 -5.76
CA VAL A 275 -8.82 18.80 -5.43
C VAL A 275 -8.75 19.00 -3.92
N GLY A 276 -7.92 18.19 -3.25
CA GLY A 276 -7.72 18.29 -1.82
C GLY A 276 -7.17 19.67 -1.44
N ALA A 277 -7.45 20.11 -0.22
CA ALA A 277 -6.78 21.27 0.35
C ALA A 277 -5.26 21.12 0.22
N GLN A 278 -4.57 22.25 0.00
CA GLN A 278 -3.11 22.33 -0.15
C GLN A 278 -2.42 21.42 0.87
N ALA A 279 -1.54 20.53 0.41
CA ALA A 279 -0.87 19.58 1.29
C ALA A 279 -0.21 20.33 2.44
N TYR A 280 -0.66 20.06 3.68
CA TYR A 280 0.00 20.59 4.86
C TYR A 280 1.47 20.12 4.86
N GLY A 281 2.38 21.04 5.17
CA GLY A 281 3.81 20.83 5.00
C GLY A 281 4.33 19.54 5.63
N THR A 282 5.37 18.97 5.02
CA THR A 282 6.06 17.78 5.55
C THR A 282 6.84 18.18 6.80
N GLY A 283 6.25 18.01 7.98
CA GLY A 283 6.89 18.42 9.21
C GLY A 283 6.30 17.84 10.48
N ARG A 284 7.07 17.97 11.56
CA ARG A 284 6.60 17.83 12.94
C ARG A 284 5.74 19.05 13.25
N GLY A 285 4.57 18.84 13.82
CA GLY A 285 3.64 19.91 14.17
C GLY A 285 2.84 19.55 15.41
N THR A 286 1.92 20.44 15.78
CA THR A 286 0.91 20.12 16.77
C THR A 286 -0.45 19.98 16.08
N ALA A 287 -1.32 19.10 16.57
CA ALA A 287 -2.64 18.87 16.02
C ALA A 287 -3.66 18.76 17.15
N ALA A 288 -4.84 19.34 16.96
CA ALA A 288 -6.00 19.10 17.81
C ALA A 288 -6.98 18.20 17.07
N ILE A 289 -7.44 17.14 17.73
CA ILE A 289 -8.46 16.22 17.22
C ILE A 289 -9.65 16.27 18.14
N ILE A 290 -10.83 16.57 17.60
CA ILE A 290 -12.08 16.67 18.37
C ILE A 290 -12.83 15.34 18.24
N GLY A 291 -12.96 14.65 19.37
CA GLY A 291 -13.57 13.34 19.54
C GLY A 291 -12.54 12.25 19.85
N ALA A 292 -12.69 11.56 20.98
CA ALA A 292 -11.82 10.45 21.40
C ALA A 292 -12.43 9.07 21.15
N GLY A 293 -13.24 8.92 20.08
CA GLY A 293 -13.67 7.63 19.55
C GLY A 293 -12.60 6.94 18.70
N ILE A 294 -12.93 5.80 18.09
CA ILE A 294 -11.98 4.99 17.31
C ILE A 294 -11.32 5.76 16.16
N ALA A 295 -12.08 6.61 15.46
CA ALA A 295 -11.57 7.45 14.37
C ALA A 295 -10.54 8.48 14.88
N GLY A 296 -10.87 9.17 15.98
CA GLY A 296 -9.98 10.17 16.59
C GLY A 296 -8.71 9.54 17.17
N CYS A 297 -8.85 8.43 17.89
CA CYS A 297 -7.71 7.70 18.46
C CYS A 297 -6.78 7.13 17.38
N THR A 298 -7.32 6.59 16.29
CA THR A 298 -6.53 6.07 15.16
C THR A 298 -5.78 7.20 14.45
N SER A 299 -6.46 8.33 14.20
CA SER A 299 -5.85 9.52 13.61
C SER A 299 -4.74 10.09 14.49
N ALA A 300 -4.98 10.17 15.81
CA ALA A 300 -4.00 10.61 16.79
C ALA A 300 -2.75 9.72 16.79
N ARG A 301 -2.94 8.39 16.81
CA ARG A 301 -1.86 7.40 16.76
C ARG A 301 -0.96 7.59 15.53
N VAL A 302 -1.58 7.63 14.35
CA VAL A 302 -0.90 7.77 13.06
C VAL A 302 -0.10 9.07 12.97
N LEU A 303 -0.66 10.19 13.43
CA LEU A 303 0.05 11.48 13.49
C LEU A 303 1.21 11.45 14.49
N ALA A 304 0.98 10.89 15.68
CA ALA A 304 1.96 10.83 16.74
C ALA A 304 3.19 9.97 16.37
N GLU A 305 2.99 8.85 15.68
CA GLU A 305 4.06 8.02 15.10
C GLU A 305 4.89 8.78 14.06
N ARG A 306 4.27 9.72 13.33
CA ARG A 306 4.93 10.62 12.36
C ARG A 306 5.59 11.83 13.01
N GLY A 307 5.62 11.92 14.34
CA GLY A 307 6.31 12.99 15.05
C GLY A 307 5.45 14.18 15.47
N TRP A 308 4.13 14.13 15.28
CA TRP A 308 3.23 15.20 15.70
C TRP A 308 2.94 15.12 17.19
N GLN A 309 2.77 16.26 17.84
CA GLN A 309 2.14 16.35 19.15
C GLN A 309 0.64 16.49 18.96
N VAL A 310 -0.14 15.62 19.58
CA VAL A 310 -1.59 15.56 19.36
C VAL A 310 -2.32 15.79 20.67
N THR A 311 -3.22 16.76 20.68
CA THR A 311 -4.22 16.89 21.73
C THR A 311 -5.55 16.32 21.24
N LEU A 312 -5.99 15.24 21.87
CA LEU A 312 -7.28 14.61 21.61
C LEU A 312 -8.29 15.18 22.59
N TYR A 313 -9.32 15.86 22.10
CA TYR A 313 -10.38 16.45 22.92
C TYR A 313 -11.59 15.55 22.97
N ASP A 314 -12.13 15.30 24.16
CA ASP A 314 -13.43 14.67 24.33
C ASP A 314 -14.17 15.30 25.52
N ARG A 315 -15.50 15.30 25.48
CA ARG A 315 -16.34 15.86 26.54
C ARG A 315 -16.20 15.12 27.87
N ALA A 316 -15.83 13.83 27.83
CA ALA A 316 -15.76 12.99 29.02
C ALA A 316 -14.47 12.18 29.09
N ALA A 317 -14.32 11.16 28.25
CA ALA A 317 -13.16 10.27 28.29
C ALA A 317 -12.90 9.62 26.93
N ILE A 318 -11.78 8.90 26.82
CA ILE A 318 -11.51 8.07 25.65
C ILE A 318 -12.61 7.02 25.51
N ALA A 319 -13.19 6.94 24.31
CA ALA A 319 -14.26 6.02 23.95
C ALA A 319 -15.53 6.12 24.82
N SER A 320 -15.87 7.31 25.36
CA SER A 320 -17.11 7.50 26.13
C SER A 320 -18.39 7.60 25.27
N GLY A 321 -18.27 7.69 23.94
CA GLY A 321 -19.39 7.70 23.01
C GLY A 321 -19.67 6.32 22.38
N ALA A 322 -20.01 6.30 21.09
CA ALA A 322 -20.35 5.07 20.35
C ALA A 322 -19.22 4.01 20.30
N SER A 323 -17.96 4.40 20.51
CA SER A 323 -16.83 3.48 20.61
C SER A 323 -16.69 2.81 21.98
N GLY A 324 -17.61 3.06 22.92
CA GLY A 324 -17.59 2.51 24.29
C GLY A 324 -18.27 1.15 24.45
N ASN A 325 -18.79 0.55 23.37
CA ASN A 325 -19.42 -0.77 23.42
C ASN A 325 -18.44 -1.83 23.93
N PRO A 326 -18.88 -2.84 24.70
CA PRO A 326 -17.98 -3.86 25.25
C PRO A 326 -17.40 -4.79 24.17
N GLN A 327 -18.16 -5.06 23.11
CA GLN A 327 -17.73 -5.89 21.98
C GLN A 327 -18.27 -5.30 20.68
N GLY A 328 -17.38 -5.01 19.74
CA GLY A 328 -17.73 -4.57 18.38
C GLY A 328 -17.33 -5.64 17.36
N VAL A 329 -18.28 -6.10 16.56
CA VAL A 329 -18.00 -7.01 15.45
C VAL A 329 -17.37 -6.23 14.31
N LEU A 330 -16.22 -6.68 13.83
CA LEU A 330 -15.51 -6.08 12.71
C LEU A 330 -15.91 -6.79 11.41
N TYR A 331 -16.78 -6.17 10.63
CA TYR A 331 -17.03 -6.61 9.26
C TYR A 331 -17.41 -5.44 8.34
N PRO A 332 -16.96 -5.45 7.08
CA PRO A 332 -17.31 -4.44 6.09
C PRO A 332 -18.67 -4.77 5.45
N ARG A 333 -19.20 -3.84 4.68
CA ARG A 333 -20.31 -4.13 3.76
C ARG A 333 -19.76 -4.54 2.40
N LEU A 334 -19.54 -5.84 2.20
CA LEU A 334 -19.14 -6.36 0.89
C LEU A 334 -20.30 -6.28 -0.11
N THR A 335 -19.98 -6.01 -1.37
CA THR A 335 -20.93 -5.99 -2.48
C THR A 335 -20.53 -7.02 -3.53
N ALA A 336 -21.51 -7.43 -4.35
CA ALA A 336 -21.26 -8.32 -5.48
C ALA A 336 -20.85 -7.58 -6.77
N ASP A 337 -20.75 -6.25 -6.73
CA ASP A 337 -20.47 -5.35 -7.86
C ASP A 337 -19.03 -4.81 -7.87
N THR A 338 -18.67 -4.06 -8.92
CA THR A 338 -17.37 -3.36 -9.08
C THR A 338 -17.42 -1.92 -8.60
N SER A 339 -18.43 -1.55 -7.79
CA SER A 339 -18.62 -0.14 -7.42
C SER A 339 -17.46 0.38 -6.58
N ALA A 340 -17.24 1.71 -6.61
CA ALA A 340 -16.28 2.36 -5.72
C ALA A 340 -16.58 2.05 -4.24
N PHE A 341 -17.86 1.88 -3.88
CA PHE A 341 -18.28 1.47 -2.55
C PHE A 341 -17.83 0.04 -2.22
N GLY A 342 -17.97 -0.92 -3.14
CA GLY A 342 -17.45 -2.27 -2.97
C GLY A 342 -15.93 -2.30 -2.84
N ALA A 343 -15.23 -1.55 -3.70
CA ALA A 343 -13.77 -1.48 -3.72
C ALA A 343 -13.20 -0.91 -2.41
N ILE A 344 -13.75 0.20 -1.88
CA ILE A 344 -13.27 0.79 -0.63
C ILE A 344 -13.53 -0.13 0.58
N ASN A 345 -14.67 -0.83 0.61
CA ASN A 345 -14.99 -1.78 1.68
C ASN A 345 -14.06 -3.00 1.65
N LEU A 346 -13.71 -3.50 0.46
CA LEU A 346 -12.76 -4.59 0.29
C LEU A 346 -11.34 -4.17 0.69
N ALA A 347 -10.89 -2.98 0.30
CA ALA A 347 -9.60 -2.45 0.71
C ALA A 347 -9.54 -2.24 2.24
N ALA A 348 -10.59 -1.66 2.83
CA ALA A 348 -10.71 -1.48 4.27
C ALA A 348 -10.71 -2.82 5.03
N LEU A 349 -11.37 -3.85 4.49
CA LEU A 349 -11.36 -5.20 5.04
C LEU A 349 -9.95 -5.78 5.12
N LEU A 350 -9.25 -5.79 3.99
CA LEU A 350 -7.91 -6.36 3.88
C LEU A 350 -6.91 -5.60 4.79
N PHE A 351 -7.03 -4.27 4.84
CA PHE A 351 -6.26 -3.46 5.76
C PHE A 351 -6.57 -3.81 7.22
N ALA A 352 -7.86 -3.89 7.59
CA ALA A 352 -8.29 -4.15 8.95
C ALA A 352 -7.85 -5.53 9.48
N GLN A 353 -7.88 -6.58 8.63
CA GLN A 353 -7.41 -7.91 8.99
C GLN A 353 -5.93 -7.92 9.42
N ASN A 354 -5.10 -7.13 8.73
CA ASN A 354 -3.70 -6.99 9.08
C ASN A 354 -3.51 -6.07 10.29
N TYR A 355 -4.19 -4.93 10.30
CA TYR A 355 -4.06 -3.89 11.32
C TYR A 355 -4.49 -4.37 12.72
N TYR A 356 -5.63 -5.06 12.82
CA TYR A 356 -6.17 -5.48 14.12
C TYR A 356 -5.56 -6.78 14.66
N ARG A 357 -4.69 -7.45 13.90
CA ARG A 357 -4.05 -8.71 14.29
C ARG A 357 -3.31 -8.61 15.63
N GLU A 358 -2.54 -7.55 15.83
CA GLU A 358 -1.80 -7.33 17.08
C GLU A 358 -2.71 -7.00 18.28
N TYR A 359 -3.93 -6.53 18.03
CA TYR A 359 -4.93 -6.28 19.07
C TYR A 359 -5.58 -7.60 19.50
N TRP A 360 -5.91 -8.47 18.55
CA TRP A 360 -6.37 -9.83 18.85
C TRP A 360 -5.32 -10.65 19.58
N GLN A 361 -4.06 -10.61 19.16
CA GLN A 361 -2.96 -11.30 19.85
C GLN A 361 -2.72 -10.78 21.27
N ALA A 362 -3.03 -9.51 21.53
CA ALA A 362 -2.97 -8.91 22.86
C ALA A 362 -4.24 -9.15 23.69
N GLY A 363 -5.18 -9.98 23.22
CA GLY A 363 -6.41 -10.30 23.96
C GLY A 363 -7.48 -9.21 23.93
N LEU A 364 -7.38 -8.21 23.05
CA LEU A 364 -8.36 -7.12 22.92
C LEU A 364 -9.52 -7.48 21.96
N GLY A 365 -9.81 -8.78 21.85
CA GLY A 365 -10.80 -9.34 20.94
C GLY A 365 -10.43 -10.75 20.51
N SER A 366 -11.10 -11.26 19.47
CA SER A 366 -10.77 -12.54 18.84
C SER A 366 -11.03 -12.50 17.34
N ALA A 367 -10.11 -13.09 16.56
CA ALA A 367 -10.27 -13.35 15.13
C ALA A 367 -11.02 -14.67 14.89
N CYS A 368 -12.21 -14.80 15.47
CA CYS A 368 -13.00 -16.04 15.49
C CYS A 368 -13.81 -16.31 14.21
N GLY A 369 -13.70 -15.46 13.20
CA GLY A 369 -14.59 -15.40 12.05
C GLY A 369 -15.88 -14.62 12.34
N VAL A 370 -16.52 -14.14 11.27
CA VAL A 370 -17.85 -13.52 11.31
C VAL A 370 -18.77 -14.28 10.37
N LEU A 371 -19.95 -14.68 10.85
CA LEU A 371 -21.00 -15.31 10.06
C LEU A 371 -22.13 -14.32 9.82
N LEU A 372 -22.40 -14.02 8.55
CA LEU A 372 -23.57 -13.26 8.13
C LEU A 372 -24.69 -14.22 7.73
N LEU A 373 -25.83 -14.12 8.42
CA LEU A 373 -27.01 -14.93 8.15
C LEU A 373 -27.99 -14.17 7.26
N PRO A 374 -28.60 -14.83 6.27
CA PRO A 374 -29.62 -14.19 5.45
C PRO A 374 -30.92 -14.04 6.23
N GLU A 375 -31.52 -12.85 6.17
CA GLU A 375 -32.85 -12.59 6.74
C GLU A 375 -33.98 -12.92 5.76
N THR A 376 -33.68 -12.92 4.46
CA THR A 376 -34.64 -13.13 3.37
C THR A 376 -34.00 -13.90 2.22
N ALA A 377 -34.81 -14.52 1.36
CA ALA A 377 -34.30 -15.21 0.16
C ALA A 377 -33.48 -14.29 -0.77
N PRO A 378 -33.87 -13.03 -1.04
CA PRO A 378 -33.03 -12.08 -1.77
C PRO A 378 -31.68 -11.79 -1.09
N HIS A 379 -31.66 -11.69 0.25
CA HIS A 379 -30.41 -11.51 1.00
C HIS A 379 -29.51 -12.75 0.88
N ALA A 380 -30.07 -13.97 0.96
CA ALA A 380 -29.31 -15.20 0.73
C ALA A 380 -28.64 -15.18 -0.65
N GLU A 381 -29.36 -14.78 -1.70
CA GLU A 381 -28.79 -14.70 -3.05
C GLU A 381 -27.70 -13.63 -3.18
N GLN A 382 -27.85 -12.49 -2.49
CA GLN A 382 -26.77 -11.51 -2.40
C GLN A 382 -25.52 -12.10 -1.75
N LEU A 383 -25.64 -12.85 -0.64
CA LEU A 383 -24.50 -13.49 0.03
C LEU A 383 -23.82 -14.52 -0.88
N ARG A 384 -24.58 -15.31 -1.66
CA ARG A 384 -24.02 -16.25 -2.65
C ARG A 384 -23.20 -15.53 -3.71
N ARG A 385 -23.71 -14.43 -4.25
CA ARG A 385 -23.00 -13.62 -5.25
C ARG A 385 -21.72 -13.00 -4.69
N ILE A 386 -21.74 -12.53 -3.44
CA ILE A 386 -20.54 -12.04 -2.75
C ILE A 386 -19.50 -13.18 -2.61
N ALA A 387 -19.90 -14.36 -2.11
CA ALA A 387 -19.01 -15.51 -1.98
C ALA A 387 -18.40 -15.95 -3.32
N ALA A 388 -19.20 -15.97 -4.40
CA ALA A 388 -18.71 -16.34 -5.73
C ALA A 388 -17.65 -15.35 -6.27
N ARG A 389 -17.70 -14.09 -5.84
CA ARG A 389 -16.80 -13.03 -6.30
C ARG A 389 -15.46 -13.03 -5.57
N HIS A 390 -15.43 -13.32 -4.27
CA HIS A 390 -14.21 -13.22 -3.46
C HIS A 390 -13.55 -14.57 -3.18
N PRO A 391 -12.21 -14.64 -3.08
CA PRO A 391 -11.53 -15.84 -2.59
C PRO A 391 -12.10 -16.34 -1.26
N ALA A 392 -12.09 -17.65 -1.07
CA ALA A 392 -12.63 -18.29 0.14
C ALA A 392 -11.94 -17.85 1.44
N THR A 393 -10.71 -17.34 1.34
CA THR A 393 -9.96 -16.73 2.46
C THR A 393 -10.55 -15.40 2.91
N ILE A 394 -11.36 -14.74 2.08
CA ILE A 394 -12.02 -13.46 2.39
C ILE A 394 -13.49 -13.69 2.74
N ALA A 395 -14.21 -14.39 1.87
CA ALA A 395 -15.64 -14.65 2.03
C ALA A 395 -15.99 -16.01 1.42
N ARG A 396 -16.60 -16.88 2.22
CA ARG A 396 -16.98 -18.24 1.81
C ARG A 396 -18.43 -18.50 2.20
N LEU A 397 -19.21 -19.01 1.26
CA LEU A 397 -20.55 -19.49 1.57
C LEU A 397 -20.43 -20.82 2.32
N VAL A 398 -21.13 -20.95 3.45
CA VAL A 398 -21.24 -22.18 4.24
C VAL A 398 -22.69 -22.65 4.26
N ALA A 399 -22.90 -23.96 4.17
CA ALA A 399 -24.22 -24.59 4.23
C ALA A 399 -24.58 -25.01 5.67
N ALA A 400 -25.87 -25.27 5.93
CA ALA A 400 -26.41 -25.57 7.27
C ALA A 400 -25.56 -26.50 8.17
N PRO A 401 -25.07 -27.68 7.73
CA PRO A 401 -24.27 -28.55 8.60
C PRO A 401 -22.97 -27.91 9.08
N GLU A 402 -22.30 -27.18 8.18
CA GLU A 402 -21.06 -26.48 8.49
C GLU A 402 -21.32 -25.17 9.26
N LEU A 403 -22.45 -24.52 9.00
CA LEU A 403 -22.86 -23.29 9.67
C LEU A 403 -23.05 -23.51 11.17
N ALA A 404 -23.76 -24.58 11.55
CA ALA A 404 -23.96 -24.95 12.96
C ALA A 404 -22.63 -25.33 13.64
N ALA A 405 -21.77 -26.09 12.95
CA ALA A 405 -20.45 -26.44 13.45
C ALA A 405 -19.54 -25.21 13.66
N SER A 406 -19.60 -24.24 12.74
CA SER A 406 -18.81 -23.00 12.81
C SER A 406 -19.30 -22.06 13.90
N ALA A 407 -20.62 -21.97 14.12
CA ALA A 407 -21.22 -21.10 15.13
C ALA A 407 -21.21 -21.72 16.54
N GLY A 408 -21.09 -23.04 16.65
CA GLY A 408 -21.28 -23.77 17.90
C GLY A 408 -22.73 -23.76 18.42
N LEU A 409 -23.70 -23.41 17.56
CA LEU A 409 -25.11 -23.24 17.90
C LEU A 409 -26.00 -23.82 16.79
N ALA A 410 -27.20 -24.28 17.15
CA ALA A 410 -28.21 -24.64 16.16
C ALA A 410 -28.74 -23.37 15.47
N LEU A 411 -28.72 -23.35 14.13
CA LEU A 411 -29.12 -22.21 13.32
C LEU A 411 -30.20 -22.64 12.32
N ALA A 412 -31.23 -21.81 12.15
CA ALA A 412 -32.35 -22.08 11.24
C ALA A 412 -32.05 -21.75 9.77
N ALA A 413 -30.95 -21.05 9.48
CA ALA A 413 -30.59 -20.65 8.14
C ALA A 413 -29.94 -21.80 7.35
N ASP A 414 -30.35 -21.99 6.09
CA ASP A 414 -29.79 -23.02 5.22
C ASP A 414 -28.36 -22.71 4.75
N CYS A 415 -27.97 -21.44 4.79
CA CYS A 415 -26.64 -20.98 4.45
C CYS A 415 -26.27 -19.70 5.19
N GLY A 416 -24.97 -19.38 5.21
CA GLY A 416 -24.44 -18.11 5.68
C GLY A 416 -23.15 -17.74 4.96
N LEU A 417 -22.75 -16.48 5.05
CA LEU A 417 -21.46 -16.02 4.55
C LEU A 417 -20.45 -15.95 5.69
N LEU A 418 -19.44 -16.81 5.64
CA LEU A 418 -18.30 -16.80 6.56
C LEU A 418 -17.22 -15.85 6.07
N LEU A 419 -16.81 -14.94 6.95
CA LEU A 419 -15.65 -14.05 6.80
C LEU A 419 -14.57 -14.53 7.78
N PRO A 420 -13.67 -15.45 7.37
CA PRO A 420 -12.84 -16.20 8.31
C PRO A 420 -11.73 -15.35 8.95
N GLY A 421 -11.21 -14.33 8.27
CA GLY A 421 -10.13 -13.47 8.78
C GLY A 421 -10.58 -12.38 9.76
N LEU A 422 -11.83 -12.40 10.21
CA LEU A 422 -12.44 -11.35 11.02
C LEU A 422 -12.86 -11.86 12.40
N GLY A 423 -13.54 -11.00 13.17
CA GLY A 423 -14.11 -11.37 14.44
C GLY A 423 -14.57 -10.12 15.19
N TRP A 424 -14.32 -10.07 16.48
CA TRP A 424 -14.74 -8.95 17.33
C TRP A 424 -13.55 -8.30 18.06
N LEU A 425 -13.74 -7.07 18.50
CA LEU A 425 -12.78 -6.26 19.26
C LEU A 425 -13.46 -5.65 20.48
N ASP A 426 -12.70 -5.37 21.54
CA ASP A 426 -13.07 -4.40 22.58
C ASP A 426 -12.68 -3.00 22.07
N PRO A 427 -13.62 -2.21 21.50
CA PRO A 427 -13.29 -0.95 20.86
C PRO A 427 -12.80 0.09 21.87
N ALA A 428 -13.28 0.05 23.12
CA ALA A 428 -12.85 0.97 24.18
C ALA A 428 -11.40 0.71 24.58
N ALA A 429 -11.01 -0.55 24.76
CA ALA A 429 -9.63 -0.92 25.04
C ALA A 429 -8.70 -0.63 23.86
N VAL A 430 -9.16 -0.87 22.62
CA VAL A 430 -8.43 -0.48 21.40
C VAL A 430 -8.19 1.03 21.38
N CYS A 431 -9.22 1.85 21.63
CA CYS A 431 -9.08 3.31 21.69
C CYS A 431 -8.07 3.77 22.76
N ARG A 432 -8.13 3.19 23.97
CA ARG A 432 -7.17 3.48 25.04
C ARG A 432 -5.74 3.12 24.65
N ARG A 433 -5.54 1.95 24.03
CA ARG A 433 -4.22 1.54 23.52
C ARG A 433 -3.72 2.49 22.44
N LEU A 434 -4.59 2.88 21.49
CA LEU A 434 -4.26 3.84 20.44
C LEU A 434 -3.90 5.22 21.00
N ALA A 435 -4.62 5.73 21.99
CA ALA A 435 -4.31 7.00 22.64
C ALA A 435 -3.07 6.94 23.55
N GLY A 436 -2.65 5.75 24.01
CA GLY A 436 -1.47 5.55 24.86
C GLY A 436 -0.14 5.75 24.14
N HIS A 437 0.22 6.99 23.84
CA HIS A 437 1.49 7.36 23.20
C HIS A 437 2.06 8.62 23.86
N PRO A 438 3.40 8.77 24.02
CA PRO A 438 3.99 9.93 24.70
C PRO A 438 3.70 11.29 24.06
N ARG A 439 3.34 11.29 22.76
CA ARG A 439 2.96 12.49 22.01
C ARG A 439 1.45 12.73 21.91
N ILE A 440 0.64 11.96 22.62
CA ILE A 440 -0.83 12.12 22.63
C ILE A 440 -1.26 12.51 24.04
N THR A 441 -1.93 13.65 24.16
CA THR A 441 -2.52 14.13 25.41
C THR A 441 -4.03 14.22 25.29
N LEU A 442 -4.76 13.79 26.32
CA LEU A 442 -6.22 13.91 26.37
C LEU A 442 -6.62 15.25 27.01
N GLY A 443 -7.40 16.05 26.28
CA GLY A 443 -8.09 17.22 26.80
C GLY A 443 -9.54 16.86 27.13
N CYS A 444 -9.92 16.91 28.41
CA CYS A 444 -11.32 16.74 28.82
C CYS A 444 -12.06 18.08 28.67
N ALA A 445 -12.63 18.30 27.49
CA ALA A 445 -13.36 19.51 27.12
C ALA A 445 -14.38 19.21 26.00
N GLU A 446 -15.59 19.74 26.14
CA GLU A 446 -16.59 19.75 25.06
C GLU A 446 -16.38 21.00 24.22
N ILE A 447 -15.78 20.84 23.05
CA ILE A 447 -15.54 21.94 22.12
C ILE A 447 -16.84 22.32 21.41
N VAL A 448 -17.22 23.60 21.49
CA VAL A 448 -18.49 24.12 20.94
C VAL A 448 -18.30 25.11 19.81
N ALA A 449 -17.14 25.75 19.70
CA ALA A 449 -16.83 26.68 18.63
C ALA A 449 -15.39 26.58 18.16
N LEU A 450 -15.19 26.87 16.87
CA LEU A 450 -13.90 26.95 16.20
C LEU A 450 -13.78 28.31 15.52
N ALA A 451 -12.74 29.06 15.86
CA ALA A 451 -12.42 30.33 15.23
C ALA A 451 -10.99 30.31 14.71
N ARG A 452 -10.75 30.91 13.54
CA ARG A 452 -9.38 31.11 13.06
C ARG A 452 -8.77 32.28 13.81
N HIS A 453 -7.58 32.09 14.37
CA HIS A 453 -6.90 33.15 15.12
C HIS A 453 -6.15 34.09 14.16
N ASP A 454 -6.14 35.39 14.46
CA ASP A 454 -5.56 36.44 13.58
C ASP A 454 -4.07 36.23 13.30
N THR A 455 -3.34 35.62 14.23
CA THR A 455 -1.91 35.30 14.09
C THR A 455 -1.66 33.94 13.44
N GLY A 456 -2.68 33.30 12.87
CA GLY A 456 -2.63 31.92 12.38
C GLY A 456 -3.11 30.89 13.40
N GLY A 457 -3.58 29.75 12.89
CA GLY A 457 -4.11 28.63 13.66
C GLY A 457 -5.58 28.75 14.06
N TRP A 458 -5.99 27.84 14.94
CA TRP A 458 -7.36 27.66 15.42
C TRP A 458 -7.47 27.91 16.92
N GLN A 459 -8.50 28.63 17.31
CA GLN A 459 -8.98 28.77 18.68
C GLN A 459 -10.20 27.86 18.85
N LEU A 460 -10.18 27.05 19.89
CA LEU A 460 -11.22 26.10 20.24
C LEU A 460 -11.84 26.54 21.56
N GLU A 461 -13.11 26.92 21.55
CA GLU A 461 -13.86 27.31 22.74
C GLU A 461 -14.60 26.10 23.31
N ASP A 462 -14.49 25.88 24.63
CA ASP A 462 -15.24 24.83 25.33
C ASP A 462 -16.49 25.36 26.05
N THR A 463 -17.39 24.44 26.46
CA THR A 463 -18.64 24.77 27.18
C THR A 463 -18.44 25.54 28.50
N ARG A 464 -17.21 25.60 29.04
CA ARG A 464 -16.87 26.35 30.26
C ARG A 464 -16.31 27.74 29.94
N GLY A 465 -16.28 28.14 28.66
CA GLY A 465 -15.69 29.38 28.18
C GLY A 465 -14.16 29.37 28.15
N ALA A 466 -13.52 28.21 28.32
CA ALA A 466 -12.07 28.10 28.20
C ALA A 466 -11.66 28.04 26.72
N ASN A 467 -10.57 28.75 26.40
CA ASN A 467 -10.02 28.80 25.05
C ASN A 467 -8.76 27.95 24.94
N HIS A 468 -8.79 26.98 24.04
CA HIS A 468 -7.66 26.13 23.70
C HIS A 468 -7.08 26.56 22.34
N ARG A 469 -5.77 26.41 22.16
CA ARG A 469 -5.10 26.76 20.90
C ARG A 469 -4.66 25.51 20.15
N ALA A 470 -4.92 25.49 18.86
CA ALA A 470 -4.31 24.59 17.90
C ALA A 470 -3.67 25.42 16.77
N PRO A 471 -2.57 24.96 16.18
CA PRO A 471 -1.88 25.71 15.11
C PRO A 471 -2.64 25.72 13.79
#